data_AF-A0A6N4V7Z4-F1
#
_entry.id   AF-A0A6N4V7Z4-F1
#
_cell.length_a   1.000
_cell.length_b   1.000
_cell.length_c   1.000
_cell.angle_alpha   90.00
_cell.angle_beta   90.00
_cell.angle_gamma   90.00
#
_symmetry.space_group_name_H-M   'P 1'
#
loop_
_entity.id
_entity.type
_entity.pdbx_description
1 polymer ?
#
loop_
_entity_poly.entity_id
_entity_poly.type
_entity_poly.pdbx_seq_one_letter_code
_entity_poly.pdbx_strand_id
1 'polypeptide(L)'
;MLSGIAAAGAFGLVAPGLAAAQPGPLPNINALPPVNPAEFAVNEGASYSFGAPGGVTCVMDRRTGGYGCSGPLPAAPNGANMVSGYAQGSPGFAVSDRPMYGSVENPRPLPPNTRMSFQTVSCGTDGVVTSCVNSLDQSGFVLSPAGSFTF
;
A
#
# COMPACT_ATOMS: atom_id res chain seq x y z
N MET A 1 -51.48 9.88 48.03
CA MET A 1 -50.51 10.62 48.87
C MET A 1 -49.15 10.39 48.23
N LEU A 2 -48.60 11.36 47.48
CA LEU A 2 -47.50 12.26 47.91
C LEU A 2 -46.42 11.45 48.65
N SER A 3 -45.18 11.26 48.18
CA SER A 3 -44.13 12.20 47.70
C SER A 3 -42.94 11.31 47.24
N GLY A 4 -42.01 11.59 46.32
CA GLY A 4 -41.39 12.82 45.84
C GLY A 4 -39.85 12.72 46.01
N ILE A 5 -39.07 13.19 45.00
CA ILE A 5 -37.64 13.62 45.04
C ILE A 5 -36.57 12.51 44.87
N ALA A 6 -35.40 12.67 44.21
CA ALA A 6 -34.91 13.38 43.02
C ALA A 6 -33.43 12.94 42.80
N ALA A 7 -33.01 12.93 41.52
CA ALA A 7 -31.69 13.23 40.96
C ALA A 7 -30.36 12.65 41.54
N ALA A 8 -29.66 11.88 40.70
CA ALA A 8 -28.25 12.08 40.28
C ALA A 8 -27.96 11.04 39.17
N GLY A 9 -27.64 11.38 37.93
CA GLY A 9 -26.52 12.24 37.56
C GLY A 9 -25.26 11.39 37.39
N ALA A 10 -25.23 10.53 36.38
CA ALA A 10 -23.99 9.92 35.88
C ALA A 10 -24.14 9.67 34.37
N PHE A 11 -23.88 10.70 33.59
CA PHE A 11 -23.55 10.55 32.18
C PHE A 11 -22.24 9.76 32.12
N GLY A 12 -22.35 8.43 31.98
CA GLY A 12 -21.23 7.60 31.57
C GLY A 12 -20.83 8.06 30.18
N LEU A 13 -19.69 8.74 30.07
CA LEU A 13 -19.02 9.07 28.83
C LEU A 13 -18.77 7.75 28.09
N VAL A 14 -19.66 7.43 27.15
CA VAL A 14 -19.43 6.38 26.17
C VAL A 14 -18.34 6.93 25.26
N ALA A 15 -17.09 6.61 25.54
CA ALA A 15 -16.02 6.84 24.59
C ALA A 15 -16.45 6.15 23.28
N PRO A 16 -16.53 6.86 22.14
CA PRO A 16 -16.75 6.18 20.89
C PRO A 16 -15.53 5.29 20.71
N GLY A 17 -15.75 3.98 20.78
CA GLY A 17 -14.75 3.01 20.36
C GLY A 17 -14.30 3.44 18.98
N LEU A 18 -13.01 3.73 18.82
CA LEU A 18 -12.39 3.87 17.52
C LEU A 18 -12.59 2.51 16.84
N ALA A 19 -13.67 2.38 16.09
CA ALA A 19 -13.80 1.34 15.10
C ALA A 19 -12.67 1.60 14.12
N ALA A 20 -11.53 0.95 14.33
CA ALA A 20 -10.62 0.67 13.23
C ALA A 20 -11.51 -0.05 12.22
N ALA A 21 -11.92 0.67 11.17
CA ALA A 21 -12.71 0.10 10.09
C ALA A 21 -11.98 -1.18 9.70
N GLN A 22 -12.65 -2.33 9.80
CA GLN A 22 -12.07 -3.57 9.27
C GLN A 22 -11.60 -3.24 7.86
N PRO A 23 -10.34 -3.55 7.49
CA PRO A 23 -9.88 -3.34 6.14
C PRO A 23 -10.92 -3.97 5.23
N GLY A 24 -11.44 -3.19 4.28
CA GLY A 24 -12.30 -3.75 3.25
C GLY A 24 -11.63 -4.96 2.59
N PRO A 25 -12.36 -5.79 1.84
CA PRO A 25 -11.78 -6.93 1.14
C PRO A 25 -10.48 -6.52 0.43
N LEU A 26 -9.40 -7.27 0.65
CA LEU A 26 -8.12 -6.98 0.02
C LEU A 26 -8.32 -6.87 -1.50
N PRO A 27 -7.76 -5.83 -2.16
CA PRO A 27 -7.86 -5.70 -3.61
C PRO A 27 -7.35 -6.97 -4.30
N ASN A 28 -8.18 -7.57 -5.16
CA ASN A 28 -7.74 -8.71 -5.97
C ASN A 28 -6.96 -8.23 -7.19
N ILE A 29 -5.71 -7.82 -6.97
CA ILE A 29 -4.80 -7.31 -8.02
C ILE A 29 -4.63 -8.32 -9.15
N ASN A 30 -4.64 -9.62 -8.83
CA ASN A 30 -4.45 -10.69 -9.80
C ASN A 30 -5.61 -10.83 -10.78
N ALA A 31 -6.75 -10.18 -10.53
CA ALA A 31 -7.86 -10.07 -11.48
C ALA A 31 -7.69 -8.91 -12.48
N LEU A 32 -6.83 -7.92 -12.20
CA LEU A 32 -6.64 -6.76 -13.07
C LEU A 32 -5.88 -7.11 -14.35
N PRO A 33 -6.21 -6.56 -15.53
CA PRO A 33 -5.46 -6.81 -16.75
C PRO A 33 -3.97 -6.45 -16.59
N PRO A 34 -3.03 -7.31 -17.06
CA PRO A 34 -1.60 -7.02 -16.99
C PRO A 34 -1.19 -5.99 -18.05
N VAL A 35 -0.27 -5.11 -17.69
CA VAL A 35 0.49 -4.30 -18.66
C VAL A 35 1.71 -5.05 -19.17
N ASN A 36 2.36 -4.53 -20.22
CA ASN A 36 3.65 -5.03 -20.67
C ASN A 36 4.79 -4.49 -19.79
N PRO A 37 5.51 -5.32 -19.01
CA PRO A 37 6.57 -4.86 -18.12
C PRO A 37 7.74 -4.18 -18.83
N ALA A 38 7.98 -4.51 -20.10
CA ALA A 38 9.08 -3.93 -20.88
C ALA A 38 8.94 -2.41 -21.05
N GLU A 39 7.72 -1.87 -21.02
CA GLU A 39 7.47 -0.43 -21.12
C GLU A 39 7.87 0.36 -19.87
N PHE A 40 8.12 -0.36 -18.77
CA PHE A 40 8.45 0.17 -17.45
C PHE A 40 9.85 -0.25 -16.99
N ALA A 41 10.63 -0.87 -17.89
CA ALA A 41 11.99 -1.27 -17.61
C ALA A 41 12.90 -0.05 -17.42
N VAL A 42 13.64 -0.04 -16.31
CA VAL A 42 14.63 0.98 -15.97
C VAL A 42 15.98 0.33 -15.67
N ASN A 43 17.06 1.11 -15.60
CA ASN A 43 18.41 0.63 -15.32
C ASN A 43 18.83 -0.53 -16.24
N GLU A 44 18.72 -0.33 -17.55
CA GLU A 44 19.03 -1.36 -18.57
C GLU A 44 18.19 -2.64 -18.40
N GLY A 45 17.01 -2.50 -17.77
CA GLY A 45 16.13 -3.60 -17.45
C GLY A 45 16.51 -4.35 -16.18
N ALA A 46 17.33 -3.82 -15.27
CA ALA A 46 17.56 -4.44 -13.96
C ALA A 46 16.31 -4.40 -13.06
N SER A 47 15.42 -3.43 -13.26
CA SER A 47 14.20 -3.27 -12.47
C SER A 47 13.04 -2.78 -13.35
N TYR A 48 11.82 -2.96 -12.87
CA TYR A 48 10.63 -2.29 -13.39
C TYR A 48 10.24 -1.16 -12.44
N SER A 49 9.98 0.04 -12.96
CA SER A 49 9.54 1.17 -12.15
C SER A 49 8.32 1.85 -12.77
N PHE A 50 7.34 2.16 -11.94
CA PHE A 50 6.10 2.82 -12.36
C PHE A 50 5.62 3.84 -11.32
N GLY A 51 4.89 4.84 -11.80
CA GLY A 51 4.21 5.83 -10.97
C GLY A 51 2.86 5.33 -10.49
N ALA A 52 2.61 5.49 -9.20
CA ALA A 52 1.33 5.35 -8.55
C ALA A 52 0.74 6.74 -8.22
N PRO A 53 -0.56 6.85 -7.90
CA PRO A 53 -1.18 8.11 -7.51
C PRO A 53 -0.44 8.82 -6.38
N GLY A 54 -0.52 10.15 -6.38
CA GLY A 54 0.04 10.98 -5.31
C GLY A 54 1.55 11.20 -5.37
N GLY A 55 2.23 10.83 -6.45
CA GLY A 55 3.69 10.99 -6.57
C GLY A 55 4.48 9.83 -5.95
N VAL A 56 3.82 8.69 -5.74
CA VAL A 56 4.45 7.45 -5.27
C VAL A 56 5.13 6.75 -6.44
N THR A 57 6.36 6.30 -6.25
CA THR A 57 7.11 5.49 -7.23
C THR A 57 7.24 4.07 -6.70
N CYS A 58 6.82 3.10 -7.49
CA CYS A 58 6.93 1.68 -7.15
C CYS A 58 7.97 0.99 -8.04
N VAL A 59 8.64 -0.01 -7.46
CA VAL A 59 9.72 -0.75 -8.10
C VAL A 59 9.53 -2.25 -7.88
N MET A 60 9.87 -3.04 -8.90
CA MET A 60 10.14 -4.47 -8.81
C MET A 60 11.56 -4.74 -9.33
N ASP A 61 12.44 -5.15 -8.44
CA ASP A 61 13.82 -5.51 -8.75
C ASP A 61 13.89 -6.93 -9.32
N ARG A 62 14.48 -7.05 -10.51
CA ARG A 62 14.51 -8.33 -11.22
C ARG A 62 15.65 -9.24 -10.79
N ARG A 63 16.65 -8.72 -10.06
CA ARG A 63 17.81 -9.50 -9.60
C ARG A 63 17.55 -10.17 -8.26
N THR A 64 16.89 -9.47 -7.35
CA THR A 64 16.69 -9.86 -5.95
C THR A 64 15.25 -10.30 -5.67
N GLY A 65 14.30 -9.96 -6.55
CA GLY A 65 12.88 -10.14 -6.27
C GLY A 65 12.34 -9.14 -5.23
N GLY A 66 13.12 -8.13 -4.86
CA GLY A 66 12.69 -7.04 -4.01
C GLY A 66 11.60 -6.20 -4.71
N TYR A 67 10.59 -5.78 -3.97
CA TYR A 67 9.53 -4.93 -4.50
C TYR A 67 9.06 -3.94 -3.45
N GLY A 68 8.48 -2.83 -3.88
CA GLY A 68 8.07 -1.80 -2.94
C GLY A 68 7.72 -0.49 -3.60
N CYS A 69 7.37 0.49 -2.77
CA CYS A 69 7.08 1.85 -3.20
C CYS A 69 7.74 2.85 -2.27
N SER A 70 8.12 4.01 -2.82
CA SER A 70 8.68 5.13 -2.08
C SER A 70 8.10 6.46 -2.54
N GLY A 71 8.18 7.47 -1.68
CA GLY A 71 7.60 8.80 -1.90
C GLY A 71 6.58 9.18 -0.81
N PRO A 72 5.64 10.08 -1.09
CA PRO A 72 4.60 10.50 -0.15
C PRO A 72 3.53 9.40 -0.02
N LEU A 73 3.84 8.35 0.75
CA LEU A 73 2.93 7.22 0.95
C LEU A 73 1.66 7.68 1.71
N PRO A 74 0.46 7.50 1.15
CA PRO A 74 -0.77 8.00 1.74
C PRO A 74 -1.07 7.28 3.06
N ALA A 75 -1.38 8.00 4.13
CA ALA A 75 -1.75 7.43 5.45
C ALA A 75 -0.82 6.30 5.94
N ALA A 76 0.48 6.38 5.62
CA ALA A 76 1.47 5.40 6.04
C ALA A 76 1.77 5.51 7.55
N PRO A 77 1.98 4.38 8.24
CA PRO A 77 2.24 4.38 9.67
C PRO A 77 3.56 5.10 9.98
N ASN A 78 3.59 5.83 11.09
CA ASN A 78 4.80 6.48 11.63
C ASN A 78 5.52 7.43 10.65
N GLY A 79 4.81 8.00 9.68
CA GLY A 79 5.41 8.90 8.69
C GLY A 79 6.31 8.19 7.67
N ALA A 80 6.15 6.88 7.49
CA ALA A 80 6.92 6.09 6.54
C ALA A 80 6.78 6.66 5.12
N ASN A 81 7.92 6.75 4.43
CA ASN A 81 8.01 7.19 3.04
C ASN A 81 8.51 6.07 2.11
N MET A 82 8.63 4.86 2.65
CA MET A 82 9.01 3.66 1.92
C MET A 82 8.30 2.44 2.48
N VAL A 83 7.88 1.54 1.59
CA VAL A 83 7.45 0.17 1.90
C VAL A 83 8.19 -0.77 0.98
N SER A 84 8.72 -1.87 1.52
CA SER A 84 9.44 -2.85 0.72
C SER A 84 9.29 -4.26 1.27
N GLY A 85 9.19 -5.23 0.36
CA GLY A 85 9.27 -6.66 0.63
C GLY A 85 10.28 -7.34 -0.29
N TYR A 86 10.49 -8.63 -0.05
CA TYR A 86 11.32 -9.51 -0.86
C TYR A 86 10.50 -10.69 -1.36
N ALA A 87 11.13 -11.62 -2.08
CA ALA A 87 10.48 -12.83 -2.56
C ALA A 87 9.77 -13.65 -1.45
N GLN A 88 10.15 -13.48 -0.17
CA GLN A 88 9.50 -14.08 0.98
C GLN A 88 9.42 -13.09 2.15
N GLY A 89 8.36 -13.22 2.93
CA GLY A 89 8.10 -12.44 4.14
C GLY A 89 7.27 -11.21 3.87
N SER A 90 6.55 -10.77 4.91
CA SER A 90 5.73 -9.55 4.86
C SER A 90 6.59 -8.34 4.52
N PRO A 91 6.11 -7.46 3.62
CA PRO A 91 6.67 -6.13 3.47
C PRO A 91 6.72 -5.36 4.79
N GLY A 92 7.60 -4.37 4.87
CA GLY A 92 7.72 -3.47 6.01
C GLY A 92 7.72 -2.01 5.58
N PHE A 93 7.11 -1.16 6.40
CA PHE A 93 7.19 0.29 6.27
C PHE A 93 8.46 0.82 6.95
N ALA A 94 9.09 1.81 6.33
CA ALA A 94 10.27 2.48 6.86
C ALA A 94 10.28 3.98 6.52
N VAL A 95 11.05 4.74 7.29
CA VAL A 95 11.49 6.09 6.94
C VAL A 95 12.89 5.97 6.36
N SER A 96 13.10 6.54 5.18
CA SER A 96 14.38 6.52 4.48
C SER A 96 14.70 7.89 3.88
N ASP A 97 15.94 8.34 3.99
CA ASP A 97 16.42 9.57 3.35
C ASP A 97 16.64 9.39 1.83
N ARG A 98 16.48 8.15 1.32
CA ARG A 98 16.69 7.81 -0.08
C ARG A 98 15.50 7.03 -0.64
N PRO A 99 15.14 7.25 -1.91
CA PRO A 99 14.16 6.42 -2.61
C PRO A 99 14.59 4.95 -2.66
N MET A 100 13.63 4.07 -2.94
CA MET A 100 13.90 2.67 -3.16
C MET A 100 14.84 2.49 -4.37
N TYR A 101 15.77 1.52 -4.31
CA TYR A 101 16.60 1.17 -5.45
C TYR A 101 15.74 0.90 -6.69
N GLY A 102 16.15 1.43 -7.84
CA GLY A 102 15.38 1.33 -9.09
C GLY A 102 14.26 2.35 -9.24
N SER A 103 14.03 3.23 -8.25
CA SER A 103 13.13 4.37 -8.42
C SER A 103 13.76 5.37 -9.36
N VAL A 104 12.96 5.85 -10.33
CA VAL A 104 13.35 6.93 -11.23
C VAL A 104 12.54 8.18 -10.94
N GLU A 105 13.09 9.35 -11.27
CA GLU A 105 12.32 10.58 -11.26
C GLU A 105 11.28 10.55 -12.38
N ASN A 106 10.06 10.99 -12.10
CA ASN A 106 8.94 11.01 -13.06
C ASN A 106 8.71 9.65 -13.75
N PRO A 107 8.49 8.55 -13.00
CA PRO A 107 8.26 7.24 -13.60
C PRO A 107 6.99 7.24 -14.46
N ARG A 108 6.96 6.41 -15.49
CA ARG A 108 5.74 6.19 -16.29
C ARG A 108 4.60 5.78 -15.35
N PRO A 109 3.45 6.47 -15.34
CA PRO A 109 2.34 6.09 -14.48
C PRO A 109 1.77 4.73 -14.91
N LEU A 110 1.46 3.88 -13.94
CA LEU A 110 0.70 2.66 -14.20
C LEU A 110 -0.76 3.04 -14.49
N PRO A 111 -1.34 2.61 -15.63
CA PRO A 111 -2.73 2.92 -15.93
C PRO A 111 -3.67 2.41 -14.82
N PRO A 112 -4.70 3.18 -14.44
CA PRO A 112 -5.69 2.72 -13.47
C PRO A 112 -6.36 1.40 -13.89
N ASN A 113 -6.67 0.56 -12.91
CA ASN A 113 -7.26 -0.77 -13.08
C ASN A 113 -6.39 -1.74 -13.89
N THR A 114 -5.06 -1.58 -13.83
CA THR A 114 -4.12 -2.52 -14.43
C THR A 114 -3.12 -3.03 -13.38
N ARG A 115 -2.45 -4.13 -13.70
CA ARG A 115 -1.37 -4.67 -12.88
C ARG A 115 -0.05 -4.75 -13.63
N MET A 116 1.03 -4.50 -12.91
CA MET A 116 2.38 -4.90 -13.24
C MET A 116 2.71 -6.19 -12.50
N SER A 117 3.27 -7.18 -13.18
CA SER A 117 3.63 -8.47 -12.56
C SER A 117 5.07 -8.84 -12.89
N PHE A 118 5.79 -9.34 -11.89
CA PHE A 118 7.09 -9.97 -12.06
C PHE A 118 7.22 -11.16 -11.11
N GLN A 119 7.47 -12.34 -11.68
CA GLN A 119 7.49 -13.60 -10.93
C GLN A 119 6.20 -13.79 -10.11
N THR A 120 6.30 -13.88 -8.78
CA THR A 120 5.17 -14.06 -7.86
C THR A 120 4.60 -12.74 -7.37
N VAL A 121 5.24 -11.60 -7.67
CA VAL A 121 4.79 -10.28 -7.21
C VAL A 121 3.91 -9.64 -8.28
N SER A 122 2.75 -9.17 -7.87
CA SER A 122 1.88 -8.32 -8.68
C SER A 122 1.53 -7.06 -7.94
N CYS A 123 1.75 -5.91 -8.57
CA CYS A 123 1.36 -4.61 -8.08
C CYS A 123 0.34 -3.97 -9.02
N GLY A 124 -0.66 -3.29 -8.47
CA GLY A 124 -1.68 -2.62 -9.26
C GLY A 124 -2.20 -1.38 -8.57
N THR A 125 -2.85 -0.53 -9.35
CA THR A 125 -3.57 0.63 -8.83
C THR A 125 -4.93 0.74 -9.49
N ASP A 126 -5.96 1.10 -8.72
CA ASP A 126 -7.28 1.47 -9.25
C ASP A 126 -7.38 2.98 -9.56
N GLY A 127 -6.29 3.73 -9.39
CA GLY A 127 -6.23 5.19 -9.51
C GLY A 127 -6.33 5.93 -8.18
N VAL A 128 -6.65 5.24 -7.09
CA VAL A 128 -6.71 5.80 -5.72
C VAL A 128 -5.89 4.95 -4.75
N VAL A 129 -6.09 3.64 -4.78
CA VAL A 129 -5.41 2.64 -3.99
C VAL A 129 -4.33 2.00 -4.84
N THR A 130 -3.14 1.84 -4.28
CA THR A 130 -2.06 1.03 -4.87
C THR A 130 -1.79 -0.14 -3.95
N SER A 131 -1.64 -1.33 -4.49
CA SER A 131 -1.33 -2.51 -3.69
C SER A 131 -0.32 -3.39 -4.40
N CYS A 132 0.42 -4.18 -3.63
CA CYS A 132 1.30 -5.21 -4.12
C CYS A 132 1.07 -6.49 -3.33
N VAL A 133 0.98 -7.62 -4.02
CA VAL A 133 0.78 -8.95 -3.43
C VAL A 133 1.84 -9.89 -3.96
N ASN A 134 2.44 -10.66 -3.07
CA ASN A 134 3.27 -11.80 -3.39
C ASN A 134 2.42 -13.08 -3.33
N SER A 135 2.21 -13.74 -4.46
CA SER A 135 1.42 -14.97 -4.52
C SER A 135 2.10 -16.17 -3.86
N LEU A 136 3.39 -16.07 -3.52
CA LEU A 136 4.14 -17.16 -2.90
C LEU A 136 3.70 -17.43 -1.45
N ASP A 137 3.51 -16.38 -0.68
CA ASP A 137 3.17 -16.43 0.75
C ASP A 137 1.91 -15.61 1.09
N GLN A 138 1.24 -15.08 0.07
CA GLN A 138 0.04 -14.25 0.19
C GLN A 138 0.25 -12.98 1.01
N SER A 139 1.50 -12.55 1.16
CA SER A 139 1.86 -11.32 1.82
C SER A 139 1.78 -10.13 0.87
N GLY A 140 1.73 -8.92 1.42
CA GLY A 140 1.68 -7.73 0.60
C GLY A 140 1.52 -6.44 1.37
N PHE A 141 1.15 -5.39 0.64
CA PHE A 141 0.80 -4.10 1.21
C PHE A 141 -0.29 -3.41 0.41
N VAL A 142 -1.01 -2.53 1.10
CA VAL A 142 -1.98 -1.61 0.54
C VAL A 142 -1.56 -0.18 0.89
N LEU A 143 -1.57 0.68 -0.12
CA LEU A 143 -1.40 2.12 -0.03
C LEU A 143 -2.73 2.80 -0.35
N SER A 144 -3.35 3.42 0.65
CA SER A 144 -4.65 4.07 0.50
C SER A 144 -4.75 5.33 1.36
N PRO A 145 -5.41 6.40 0.90
CA PRO A 145 -5.76 7.53 1.75
C PRO A 145 -6.58 7.15 2.99
N ALA A 146 -7.30 6.02 2.95
CA ALA A 146 -8.09 5.52 4.08
C ALA A 146 -7.24 4.78 5.15
N GLY A 147 -5.98 4.47 4.83
CA GLY A 147 -5.06 3.74 5.70
C GLY A 147 -4.18 2.79 4.91
N SER A 148 -2.87 2.86 5.17
CA SER A 148 -1.88 1.97 4.54
C SER A 148 -1.35 0.94 5.52
N PHE A 149 -1.20 -0.30 5.05
CA PHE A 149 -0.87 -1.45 5.89
C PHE A 149 -0.19 -2.57 5.10
N THR A 150 0.47 -3.48 5.81
CA THR A 150 1.02 -4.73 5.28
C THR A 150 0.26 -5.93 5.83
N PHE A 151 0.36 -7.08 5.17
CA PHE A 151 -0.28 -8.33 5.57
C PHE A 151 0.55 -9.53 5.13
#